data_AF-A0A1D1XHQ2-F1
#
_entry.id   AF-A0A1D1XHQ2-F1
#
_cell.length_a   1.000
_cell.length_b   1.000
_cell.length_c   1.000
_cell.angle_alpha   90.00
_cell.angle_beta   90.00
_cell.angle_gamma   90.00
#
_symmetry.space_group_name_H-M   'P 1'
#
loop_
_entity.id
_entity.type
_entity.pdbx_description
1 polymer ?
#
loop_
_entity_poly.entity_id
_entity_poly.type
_entity_poly.pdbx_seq_one_letter_code
_entity_poly.pdbx_strand_id
1 'polypeptide(L)'
;QRERERENKMKTGFCVKLQQLLHLPTEQVADLSVIKGIVVVHRINGKCKPGKSVVLQLYSKTLVDNSTGRGKLSREARLKHGKKTKNGSEKTVTYRVSFQVEADFGEPGAVLVRSGHRREFFLSSMALEMGGDRRTHFDCNSWVY
;
A
#
# COMPACT_ATOMS: atom_id res chain seq x y z
N GLN A 1 54.30 11.89 40.43
CA GLN A 1 53.36 10.89 40.97
C GLN A 1 51.95 11.42 41.27
N ARG A 2 51.69 12.74 41.31
CA ARG A 2 50.32 13.30 41.54
C ARG A 2 49.51 13.63 40.28
N GLU A 3 50.06 13.52 39.09
CA GLU A 3 49.34 13.77 37.82
C GLU A 3 48.78 12.50 37.15
N ARG A 4 49.35 11.31 37.42
CA ARG A 4 48.80 10.04 36.87
C ARG A 4 47.54 9.53 37.59
N GLU A 5 47.22 10.05 38.77
CA GLU A 5 46.02 9.68 39.52
C GLU A 5 44.77 10.51 39.15
N ARG A 6 44.94 11.69 38.52
CA ARG A 6 43.80 12.49 38.04
C ARG A 6 43.25 11.98 36.70
N GLU A 7 44.09 11.42 35.85
CA GLU A 7 43.65 10.81 34.58
C GLU A 7 42.96 9.45 34.77
N ASN A 8 43.25 8.75 35.86
CA ASN A 8 42.63 7.44 36.17
C ASN A 8 41.29 7.54 36.90
N LYS A 9 40.84 8.75 37.27
CA LYS A 9 39.53 9.00 37.87
C LYS A 9 38.48 9.53 36.87
N MET A 10 38.85 9.66 35.59
CA MET A 10 37.95 10.18 34.53
C MET A 10 37.79 9.22 33.34
N LYS A 11 37.96 7.91 33.55
CA LYS A 11 37.67 6.88 32.53
C LYS A 11 36.90 5.66 33.04
N THR A 12 36.38 5.71 34.27
CA THR A 12 35.43 4.71 34.80
C THR A 12 34.05 5.33 34.89
N GLY A 13 33.45 5.51 33.71
CA GLY A 13 32.10 6.03 33.55
C GLY A 13 31.50 5.67 32.20
N PHE A 14 31.91 4.53 31.61
CA PHE A 14 31.16 3.97 30.50
C PHE A 14 29.95 3.23 31.05
N CYS A 15 28.79 3.85 30.90
CA CYS A 15 27.49 3.27 31.17
C CYS A 15 27.36 1.99 30.33
N VAL A 16 27.44 0.83 30.98
CA VAL A 16 27.36 -0.52 30.36
C VAL A 16 25.97 -0.82 29.78
N LYS A 17 25.08 0.18 29.70
CA LYS A 17 23.69 0.05 29.22
C LYS A 17 23.45 0.45 27.77
N LEU A 18 24.49 0.84 27.03
CA LEU A 18 24.35 1.33 25.65
C LEU A 18 24.96 0.44 24.55
N GLN A 19 25.45 -0.77 24.89
CA GLN A 19 25.97 -1.70 23.89
C GLN A 19 24.94 -2.68 23.32
N GLN A 20 23.66 -2.50 23.65
CA GLN A 20 22.57 -3.29 23.09
C GLN A 20 21.67 -2.46 22.16
N LEU A 21 22.29 -1.71 21.25
CA LEU A 21 21.66 -1.34 19.98
C LEU A 21 22.04 -2.39 18.95
N LEU A 22 21.57 -3.61 19.23
CA LEU A 22 21.59 -4.75 18.33
C LEU A 22 20.73 -4.39 17.11
N HIS A 23 21.40 -4.04 16.01
CA HIS A 23 20.92 -4.14 14.63
C HIS A 23 19.45 -3.77 14.45
N LEU A 24 19.19 -2.46 14.27
CA LEU A 24 18.10 -2.06 13.40
C LEU A 24 18.31 -2.84 12.08
N PRO A 25 17.33 -3.62 11.60
CA PRO A 25 17.44 -4.18 10.27
C PRO A 25 17.63 -2.97 9.37
N THR A 26 18.75 -2.93 8.65
CA THR A 26 18.89 -2.09 7.47
C THR A 26 17.60 -2.31 6.70
N GLU A 27 16.75 -1.29 6.63
CA GLU A 27 15.54 -1.32 5.83
C GLU A 27 16.04 -1.72 4.44
N GLN A 28 15.88 -3.00 4.09
CA GLN A 28 16.36 -3.54 2.84
C GLN A 28 15.80 -2.59 1.80
N VAL A 29 16.67 -1.99 0.99
CA VAL A 29 16.23 -1.14 -0.12
C VAL A 29 15.51 -2.09 -1.06
N ALA A 30 14.22 -2.30 -0.78
CA ALA A 30 13.40 -3.25 -1.49
C ALA A 30 13.32 -2.72 -2.91
N ASP A 31 13.73 -3.53 -3.87
CA ASP A 31 13.48 -3.22 -5.26
C ASP A 31 11.94 -3.13 -5.43
N LEU A 32 11.46 -2.01 -5.95
CA LEU A 32 10.03 -1.71 -6.02
C LEU A 32 9.57 -1.82 -7.47
N SER A 33 8.54 -2.64 -7.66
CA SER A 33 7.79 -2.73 -8.90
C SER A 33 6.49 -1.93 -8.83
N VAL A 34 5.95 -1.58 -10.00
CA VAL A 34 4.67 -0.85 -10.11
C VAL A 34 3.65 -1.67 -10.87
N ILE A 35 2.53 -1.98 -10.22
CA ILE A 35 1.35 -2.57 -10.85
C ILE A 35 0.35 -1.44 -11.14
N LYS A 36 -0.09 -1.33 -12.39
CA LYS A 36 -1.10 -0.34 -12.79
C LYS A 36 -2.48 -0.93 -12.69
N GLY A 37 -3.46 -0.10 -12.36
CA GLY A 37 -4.85 -0.53 -12.30
C GLY A 37 -5.84 0.53 -12.77
N ILE A 38 -6.98 0.04 -13.19
CA ILE A 38 -8.18 0.80 -13.53
C ILE A 38 -9.28 0.42 -12.56
N VAL A 39 -9.91 1.41 -11.92
CA VAL A 39 -11.00 1.23 -10.96
C VAL A 39 -12.25 1.89 -11.51
N VAL A 40 -13.37 1.19 -11.52
CA VAL A 40 -14.65 1.69 -12.02
C VAL A 40 -15.63 1.83 -10.86
N VAL A 41 -16.21 3.02 -10.74
CA VAL A 41 -17.19 3.38 -9.70
C VAL A 41 -18.48 3.87 -10.37
N HIS A 42 -19.65 3.39 -9.94
CA HIS A 42 -20.91 3.91 -10.47
C HIS A 42 -21.25 5.25 -9.82
N ARG A 43 -21.78 6.15 -10.63
CA ARG A 43 -22.21 7.48 -10.19
C ARG A 43 -23.71 7.45 -9.92
N ILE A 44 -24.07 7.05 -8.71
CA ILE A 44 -25.46 6.99 -8.28
C ILE A 44 -25.86 8.38 -7.74
N ASN A 45 -26.96 8.93 -8.28
CA ASN A 45 -27.61 10.18 -7.84
C ASN A 45 -26.71 11.43 -7.78
N GLY A 46 -25.71 11.53 -8.66
CA GLY A 46 -24.85 12.72 -8.78
C GLY A 46 -23.84 12.91 -7.64
N LYS A 47 -23.79 12.00 -6.66
CA LYS A 47 -22.88 12.07 -5.50
C LYS A 47 -21.41 11.76 -5.85
N CYS A 48 -20.59 12.00 -4.83
CA CYS A 48 -19.17 12.38 -4.85
C CYS A 48 -18.22 11.43 -5.59
N LYS A 49 -17.09 12.02 -6.02
CA LYS A 49 -15.93 11.31 -6.50
C LYS A 49 -15.12 10.81 -5.30
N PRO A 50 -14.95 9.48 -5.08
CA PRO A 50 -14.13 8.95 -3.97
C PRO A 50 -12.71 9.52 -3.94
N GLY A 51 -12.16 9.87 -5.11
CA GLY A 51 -10.96 10.71 -5.23
C GLY A 51 -9.77 10.19 -4.42
N LYS A 52 -8.96 11.09 -3.87
CA LYS A 52 -7.77 10.74 -3.07
C LYS A 52 -8.11 10.19 -1.68
N SER A 53 -9.38 10.25 -1.26
CA SER A 53 -9.81 9.80 0.07
C SER A 53 -9.93 8.28 0.18
N VAL A 54 -9.94 7.57 -0.95
CA VAL A 54 -9.91 6.10 -0.96
C VAL A 54 -8.47 5.61 -1.05
N VAL A 55 -8.13 4.73 -0.13
CA VAL A 55 -6.86 4.00 -0.09
C VAL A 55 -7.11 2.56 -0.52
N LEU A 56 -6.27 2.07 -1.40
CA LEU A 56 -6.27 0.71 -1.93
C LEU A 56 -4.95 0.03 -1.62
N GLN A 57 -5.01 -1.25 -1.30
CA GLN A 57 -3.83 -2.11 -1.22
C GLN A 57 -4.13 -3.48 -1.83
N LEU A 58 -3.09 -4.20 -2.24
CA LEU A 58 -3.19 -5.55 -2.79
C LEU A 58 -2.64 -6.55 -1.78
N TYR A 59 -3.31 -7.69 -1.69
CA TYR A 59 -2.76 -8.89 -1.06
C TYR A 59 -2.28 -9.85 -2.14
N SER A 60 -1.07 -10.38 -1.97
CA SER A 60 -0.54 -11.44 -2.83
C SER A 60 -1.30 -12.75 -2.62
N LYS A 61 -1.59 -13.45 -3.72
CA LYS A 61 -2.16 -14.79 -3.79
C LYS A 61 -1.09 -15.86 -3.60
N THR A 62 0.10 -15.59 -4.10
CA THR A 62 1.16 -16.59 -4.26
C THR A 62 2.19 -16.56 -3.15
N LEU A 63 2.30 -15.43 -2.44
CA LEU A 63 3.34 -15.23 -1.44
C LEU A 63 2.73 -14.75 -0.13
N VAL A 64 3.19 -15.39 0.94
CA VAL A 64 2.73 -15.15 2.31
C VAL A 64 3.81 -14.37 3.05
N ASP A 65 3.39 -13.36 3.79
CA ASP A 65 4.22 -12.70 4.78
C ASP A 65 4.24 -13.54 6.06
N ASN A 66 5.40 -14.10 6.38
CA ASN A 66 5.61 -14.98 7.53
C ASN A 66 5.32 -14.31 8.88
N SER A 67 5.39 -12.97 8.95
CA SER A 67 5.12 -12.24 10.19
C SER A 67 3.62 -12.12 10.49
N THR A 68 2.79 -12.04 9.45
CA THR A 68 1.34 -11.85 9.59
C THR A 68 0.52 -13.10 9.26
N GLY A 69 1.12 -14.08 8.60
CA GLY A 69 0.42 -15.27 8.08
C GLY A 69 -0.57 -14.96 6.95
N ARG A 70 -0.52 -13.75 6.38
CA ARG A 70 -1.40 -13.29 5.29
C ARG A 70 -0.59 -13.15 4.01
N GLY A 71 -1.28 -13.00 2.87
CA GLY A 71 -0.60 -12.63 1.63
C GLY A 71 0.27 -11.38 1.83
N LYS A 72 1.41 -11.28 1.14
CA LYS A 72 2.21 -10.05 1.16
C LYS A 72 1.32 -8.84 0.82
N LEU A 73 1.46 -7.74 1.57
CA LEU A 73 0.62 -6.56 1.43
C LEU A 73 1.36 -5.45 0.69
N SER A 74 0.71 -4.83 -0.32
CA SER A 74 1.30 -3.70 -1.05
C SER A 74 1.38 -2.44 -0.19
N ARG A 75 2.17 -1.46 -0.66
CA ARG A 75 2.06 -0.08 -0.17
C ARG A 75 0.69 0.50 -0.49
N GLU A 76 0.30 1.52 0.28
CA GLU A 76 -0.94 2.25 0.05
C GLU A 76 -0.94 2.95 -1.32
N ALA A 77 -1.99 2.71 -2.09
CA ALA A 77 -2.25 3.39 -3.35
C ALA A 77 -3.53 4.22 -3.25
N ARG A 78 -3.55 5.38 -3.90
CA ARG A 78 -4.71 6.28 -3.93
C ARG A 78 -5.21 6.44 -5.35
N LEU A 79 -6.53 6.61 -5.50
CA LEU A 79 -7.14 6.85 -6.80
C LEU A 79 -6.67 8.20 -7.36
N LYS A 80 -6.29 8.21 -8.65
CA LYS A 80 -5.87 9.41 -9.38
C LYS A 80 -6.68 9.55 -10.67
N HIS A 81 -6.73 10.79 -11.18
CA HIS A 81 -7.26 11.14 -12.51
C HIS A 81 -8.66 10.57 -12.84
N GLY A 82 -9.64 10.75 -11.94
CA GLY A 82 -11.01 10.28 -12.15
C GLY A 82 -11.68 10.92 -13.36
N LYS A 83 -11.95 10.13 -14.39
CA LYS A 83 -12.65 10.52 -15.63
C LYS A 83 -14.08 10.01 -15.60
N LYS A 84 -15.05 10.88 -15.88
CA LYS A 84 -16.45 10.47 -16.02
C LYS A 84 -16.61 9.78 -17.37
N THR A 85 -17.27 8.63 -17.35
CA THR A 85 -17.58 7.84 -18.54
C THR A 85 -19.09 7.61 -18.55
N LYS A 86 -19.70 7.67 -19.74
CA LYS A 86 -21.12 7.38 -19.93
C LYS A 86 -21.22 6.31 -21.01
N ASN A 87 -21.64 5.12 -20.62
CA ASN A 87 -21.87 4.01 -21.54
C ASN A 87 -23.38 3.74 -21.54
N GLY A 88 -24.07 4.23 -22.56
CA GLY A 88 -25.54 4.15 -22.62
C GLY A 88 -26.21 4.95 -21.49
N SER A 89 -27.06 4.27 -20.70
CA SER A 89 -27.73 4.83 -19.52
C SER A 89 -26.82 4.90 -18.29
N GLU A 90 -25.73 4.13 -18.28
CA GLU A 90 -24.87 3.97 -17.13
C GLU A 90 -23.85 5.10 -17.01
N LYS A 91 -23.78 5.71 -15.82
CA LYS A 91 -22.84 6.78 -15.49
C LYS A 91 -21.78 6.23 -14.55
N THR A 92 -20.54 6.14 -15.00
CA THR A 92 -19.42 5.67 -14.19
C THR A 92 -18.32 6.73 -14.07
N VAL A 93 -17.43 6.54 -13.11
CA VAL A 93 -16.17 7.25 -13.01
C VAL A 93 -15.05 6.23 -12.99
N THR A 94 -14.16 6.36 -13.97
CA THR A 94 -12.98 5.51 -14.11
C THR A 94 -11.78 6.22 -13.50
N TYR A 95 -11.10 5.54 -12.59
CA TYR A 95 -9.89 6.03 -11.93
C TYR A 95 -8.68 5.21 -12.36
N ARG A 96 -7.52 5.85 -12.36
CA ARG A 96 -6.22 5.16 -12.47
C ARG A 96 -5.63 5.02 -11.07
N VAL A 97 -4.97 3.90 -10.83
CA VAL A 97 -4.21 3.62 -9.61
C VAL A 97 -2.88 2.98 -9.97
N SER A 98 -1.88 3.21 -9.13
CA SER A 98 -0.54 2.61 -9.26
C SER A 98 -0.13 2.09 -7.90
N PHE A 99 0.05 0.78 -7.80
CA PHE A 99 0.47 0.09 -6.59
C PHE A 99 1.98 -0.08 -6.63
N GLN A 100 2.66 0.43 -5.61
CA GLN A 100 4.05 0.08 -5.36
C GLN A 100 4.09 -1.21 -4.56
N VAL A 101 4.79 -2.20 -5.10
CA VAL A 101 4.94 -3.53 -4.53
C VAL A 101 6.41 -3.91 -4.53
N GLU A 102 6.81 -4.82 -3.65
CA GLU A 102 8.14 -5.44 -3.73
C GLU A 102 8.30 -6.16 -5.08
N ALA A 103 9.52 -6.23 -5.63
CA ALA A 103 9.79 -6.89 -6.90
C ALA A 103 9.35 -8.36 -6.90
N ASP A 104 9.45 -9.03 -5.75
CA ASP A 104 9.01 -10.39 -5.52
C ASP A 104 7.57 -10.46 -4.97
N PHE A 105 6.69 -9.49 -5.24
CA PHE A 105 5.33 -9.51 -4.67
C PHE A 105 4.45 -10.67 -5.17
N GLY A 106 4.77 -11.24 -6.34
CA GLY A 106 4.00 -12.31 -6.96
C GLY A 106 2.70 -11.82 -7.57
N GLU A 107 1.66 -12.66 -7.58
CA GLU A 107 0.36 -12.33 -8.20
C GLU A 107 -0.62 -11.75 -7.17
N PRO A 108 -1.29 -10.62 -7.43
CA PRO A 108 -2.34 -10.09 -6.57
C PRO A 108 -3.58 -10.97 -6.61
N GLY A 109 -4.08 -11.34 -5.43
CA GLY A 109 -5.27 -12.19 -5.26
C GLY A 109 -6.46 -11.51 -4.62
N ALA A 110 -6.23 -10.40 -3.92
CA ALA A 110 -7.30 -9.65 -3.27
C ALA A 110 -6.96 -8.17 -3.17
N VAL A 111 -8.00 -7.35 -3.05
CA VAL A 111 -7.90 -5.90 -2.87
C VAL A 111 -8.48 -5.50 -1.51
N LEU A 112 -7.70 -4.72 -0.76
CA LEU A 112 -8.18 -4.03 0.43
C LEU A 112 -8.60 -2.63 0.04
N VAL A 113 -9.85 -2.27 0.32
CA VAL A 113 -10.41 -0.95 0.07
C VAL A 113 -10.70 -0.27 1.40
N ARG A 114 -10.09 0.90 1.63
CA ARG A 114 -10.37 1.74 2.81
C ARG A 114 -10.89 3.09 2.35
N SER A 115 -12.13 3.39 2.72
CA SER A 115 -12.75 4.68 2.45
C SER A 115 -12.44 5.65 3.58
N GLY A 116 -11.69 6.71 3.28
CA GLY A 116 -11.66 7.92 4.11
C GLY A 116 -12.64 8.98 3.62
N HIS A 117 -13.57 8.60 2.73
CA HIS A 117 -14.54 9.52 2.13
C HIS A 117 -15.80 9.59 2.99
N ARG A 118 -16.38 10.78 3.18
CA ARG A 118 -17.56 10.98 4.05
C ARG A 118 -18.88 10.40 3.50
N ARG A 119 -18.85 9.80 2.31
CA ARG A 119 -20.03 9.27 1.63
C ARG A 119 -19.68 7.95 0.99
N GLU A 120 -20.62 7.04 1.06
CA GLU A 120 -20.55 5.76 0.36
C GLU A 120 -20.40 5.96 -1.16
N PHE A 121 -19.80 4.96 -1.81
CA PHE A 121 -19.74 4.86 -3.26
C PHE A 121 -19.86 3.40 -3.69
N PHE A 122 -20.39 3.16 -4.89
CA PHE A 122 -20.54 1.82 -5.43
C PHE A 122 -19.35 1.44 -6.29
N LEU A 123 -18.52 0.52 -5.79
CA LEU A 123 -17.35 -0.03 -6.48
C LEU A 123 -17.81 -1.15 -7.42
N SER A 124 -17.69 -0.89 -8.73
CA SER A 124 -18.06 -1.85 -9.78
C SER A 124 -17.01 -2.93 -9.90
N SER A 125 -15.82 -2.54 -10.34
CA SER A 125 -14.76 -3.46 -10.69
C SER A 125 -13.38 -2.81 -10.59
N MET A 126 -12.37 -3.65 -10.58
CA MET A 126 -10.97 -3.26 -10.70
C MET A 126 -10.23 -4.19 -11.65
N ALA A 127 -9.51 -3.61 -12.60
CA ALA A 127 -8.60 -4.34 -13.48
C ALA A 127 -7.15 -3.96 -13.15
N LEU A 128 -6.28 -4.95 -13.04
CA LEU A 128 -4.84 -4.77 -12.82
C LEU A 128 -4.06 -5.26 -14.04
N GLU A 129 -3.06 -4.49 -14.43
CA GLU A 129 -2.07 -4.84 -15.44
C GLU A 129 -0.75 -5.14 -14.72
N MET A 130 -0.34 -6.40 -14.78
CA MET A 130 0.97 -6.85 -14.36
C MET A 130 1.86 -6.93 -15.60
N GLY A 131 3.15 -6.64 -15.47
CA GLY A 131 4.06 -6.60 -16.62
C GLY A 131 3.89 -7.79 -17.58
N GLY A 132 3.96 -7.53 -18.89
CA GLY A 132 3.59 -8.47 -19.95
C GLY A 132 2.07 -8.44 -20.25
N ASP A 133 1.54 -9.55 -20.76
CA ASP A 133 0.10 -9.73 -21.09
C ASP A 133 -0.75 -10.23 -19.90
N ARG A 134 -0.20 -10.19 -18.68
CA ARG A 134 -0.87 -10.69 -17.48
C ARG A 134 -1.82 -9.65 -16.90
N ARG A 135 -3.09 -10.01 -16.77
CA ARG A 135 -4.14 -9.14 -16.22
C ARG A 135 -4.96 -9.87 -15.17
N THR A 136 -5.36 -9.14 -14.14
CA THR A 136 -6.27 -9.65 -13.10
C THR A 136 -7.50 -8.75 -13.02
N HIS A 137 -8.69 -9.34 -13.03
CA HIS A 137 -9.95 -8.63 -12.91
C HIS A 137 -10.64 -8.98 -11.59
N PHE A 138 -11.19 -7.96 -10.94
CA PHE A 138 -12.01 -8.10 -9.74
C PHE A 138 -13.40 -7.51 -10.02
N ASP A 139 -14.41 -8.37 -10.02
CA ASP A 139 -15.82 -7.98 -10.05
C ASP A 139 -16.28 -7.74 -8.61
N CYS A 140 -16.29 -6.48 -8.19
CA CYS A 140 -16.56 -6.13 -6.79
C CYS A 140 -18.05 -5.98 -6.51
N ASN A 141 -18.78 -5.25 -7.37
CA ASN A 141 -20.21 -4.99 -7.32
C ASN A 141 -20.76 -4.73 -5.91
N SER A 142 -20.12 -3.81 -5.17
CA SER A 142 -20.42 -3.59 -3.76
C SER A 142 -20.35 -2.13 -3.35
N TRP A 143 -21.13 -1.77 -2.32
CA TRP A 143 -21.08 -0.48 -1.65
C TRP A 143 -19.91 -0.42 -0.67
N VAL A 144 -19.12 0.65 -0.79
CA VAL A 144 -18.04 0.98 0.14
C VAL A 144 -18.50 2.18 0.96
N TYR A 145 -18.53 2.03 2.28
CA TYR A 145 -19.01 3.02 3.25
C TYR A 145 -17.86 3.89 3.79
#